data_AF-A0A7J8WNM5-F1
#
_entry.id   AF-A0A7J8WNM5-F1
#
_cell.length_a   1.000
_cell.length_b   1.000
_cell.length_c   1.000
_cell.angle_alpha   90.00
_cell.angle_beta   90.00
_cell.angle_gamma   90.00
#
_symmetry.space_group_name_H-M   'P 1'
#
loop_
_entity.id
_entity.type
_entity.pdbx_description
1 polymer ?
#
loop_
_entity_poly.entity_id
_entity_poly.type
_entity_poly.pdbx_seq_one_letter_code
_entity_poly.pdbx_strand_id
1 'polypeptide(L)'
;VRWIRVLYSNFSAFTSDQEHLISLHAEPSNQKFDYVEGFVIVDEGLINNWRSSLLSPQNPVKISTLFPSGGVLYCLEIAKNYHESTAQTIDQEVEFLLKKLNFISTSVITTDLLYVDFLDRVHKAELQLRSKGLWEVPHPWLNLFIPSSKIAEFDKGVFKGILGNKTSGPILIYPMNKNKYICPFYTNHSFHAHA
;
A
#
# COMPACT_ATOMS: atom_id res chain seq x y z
N VAL A 1 11.82 2.71 -12.16
CA VAL A 1 10.64 2.13 -11.45
C VAL A 1 9.58 3.18 -11.38
N ARG A 2 8.41 2.87 -11.92
CA ARG A 2 7.23 3.71 -11.84
C ARG A 2 6.48 3.34 -10.57
N TRP A 3 6.57 4.20 -9.56
CA TRP A 3 5.95 4.01 -8.25
C TRP A 3 4.65 4.81 -8.17
N ILE A 4 3.56 4.13 -7.83
CA ILE A 4 2.20 4.69 -7.90
C ILE A 4 1.48 4.44 -6.59
N ARG A 5 0.72 5.43 -6.15
CA ARG A 5 -0.17 5.36 -4.98
C ARG A 5 -1.53 5.91 -5.34
N VAL A 6 -2.57 5.20 -4.91
CA VAL A 6 -3.97 5.57 -5.14
C VAL A 6 -4.78 5.30 -3.88
N LEU A 7 -5.84 6.09 -3.66
CA LEU A 7 -6.67 6.04 -2.46
C LEU A 7 -8.03 5.39 -2.72
N TYR A 8 -8.52 4.69 -1.70
CA TYR A 8 -9.84 4.08 -1.63
C TYR A 8 -10.53 4.54 -0.34
N SER A 9 -11.83 4.78 -0.44
CA SER A 9 -12.73 4.98 0.71
C SER A 9 -13.49 3.71 1.09
N ASN A 10 -13.60 2.74 0.17
CA ASN A 10 -14.30 1.47 0.37
C ASN A 10 -13.29 0.33 0.53
N PHE A 11 -13.32 -0.32 1.69
CA PHE A 11 -12.43 -1.44 2.01
C PHE A 11 -12.59 -2.63 1.06
N SER A 12 -13.83 -2.96 0.68
CA SER A 12 -14.10 -4.09 -0.20
C SER A 12 -13.56 -3.85 -1.61
N ALA A 13 -13.64 -2.60 -2.11
CA ALA A 13 -13.04 -2.25 -3.40
C ALA A 13 -11.50 -2.34 -3.32
N PHE A 14 -10.91 -1.79 -2.25
CA PHE A 14 -9.48 -1.85 -2.00
C PHE A 14 -8.94 -3.29 -1.96
N THR A 15 -9.56 -4.19 -1.18
CA THR A 15 -9.09 -5.58 -1.08
C THR A 15 -9.36 -6.37 -2.35
N SER A 16 -10.51 -6.17 -3.00
CA SER A 16 -10.83 -6.82 -4.28
C SER A 16 -9.80 -6.47 -5.35
N ASP A 17 -9.40 -5.19 -5.43
CA ASP A 17 -8.41 -4.74 -6.39
C ASP A 17 -7.00 -5.27 -6.05
N GLN A 18 -6.63 -5.30 -4.76
CA GLN A 18 -5.37 -5.94 -4.34
C GLN A 18 -5.34 -7.44 -4.71
N GLU A 19 -6.42 -8.18 -4.43
CA GLU A 19 -6.55 -9.59 -4.77
C GLU A 19 -6.50 -9.83 -6.28
N HIS A 20 -7.17 -8.96 -7.05
CA HIS A 20 -7.08 -8.98 -8.51
C HIS A 20 -5.63 -8.79 -8.99
N LEU A 21 -4.91 -7.79 -8.49
CA LEU A 21 -3.54 -7.52 -8.91
C LEU A 21 -2.58 -8.67 -8.62
N ILE A 22 -2.67 -9.29 -7.44
CA ILE A 22 -1.81 -10.43 -7.10
C ILE A 22 -2.22 -11.71 -7.84
N SER A 23 -3.46 -11.82 -8.33
CA SER A 23 -3.90 -12.96 -9.14
C SER A 23 -3.16 -13.03 -10.48
N LEU A 24 -2.76 -11.87 -11.01
CA LEU A 24 -2.05 -11.70 -12.29
C LEU A 24 -0.55 -12.08 -12.20
N HIS A 25 -0.09 -12.66 -11.09
CA HIS A 25 1.34 -12.96 -10.89
C HIS A 25 1.95 -13.86 -11.98
N ALA A 26 1.14 -14.72 -12.61
CA ALA A 26 1.55 -15.60 -13.71
C ALA A 26 1.50 -14.93 -15.10
N GLU A 27 0.88 -13.75 -15.21
CA GLU A 27 0.74 -13.04 -16.47
C GLU A 27 2.08 -12.44 -16.95
N PRO A 28 2.19 -12.12 -18.25
CA PRO A 28 3.33 -11.40 -18.80
C PRO A 28 3.55 -10.03 -18.12
N SER A 29 4.77 -9.50 -18.20
CA SER A 29 5.15 -8.26 -17.51
C SER A 29 4.26 -7.07 -17.88
N ASN A 30 3.85 -6.92 -19.14
CA ASN A 30 3.00 -5.82 -19.62
C ASN A 30 1.54 -5.89 -19.11
N GLN A 31 1.16 -6.96 -18.40
CA GLN A 31 -0.19 -7.17 -17.88
C GLN A 31 -0.25 -7.20 -16.35
N LYS A 32 0.85 -6.93 -15.65
CA LYS A 32 0.89 -6.93 -14.18
C LYS A 32 1.79 -5.86 -13.60
N PHE A 33 1.55 -5.52 -12.34
CA PHE A 33 2.51 -4.78 -11.52
C PHE A 33 3.56 -5.74 -10.93
N ASP A 34 4.73 -5.19 -10.64
CA ASP A 34 5.87 -5.95 -10.11
C ASP A 34 5.94 -5.88 -8.58
N TYR A 35 5.15 -4.99 -7.98
CA TYR A 35 5.03 -4.80 -6.54
C TYR A 35 3.61 -4.34 -6.20
N VAL A 36 3.03 -4.91 -5.13
CA VAL A 36 1.71 -4.57 -4.60
C VAL A 36 1.77 -4.61 -3.08
N GLU A 37 1.50 -3.48 -2.45
CA GLU A 37 1.30 -3.33 -1.02
C GLU A 37 0.08 -2.43 -0.75
N GLY A 38 -0.22 -2.21 0.51
CA GLY A 38 -1.18 -1.20 0.90
C GLY A 38 -1.06 -0.83 2.37
N PHE A 39 -1.71 0.27 2.73
CA PHE A 39 -1.74 0.74 4.10
C PHE A 39 -3.05 1.43 4.45
N VAL A 40 -3.38 1.39 5.75
CA VAL A 40 -4.56 2.03 6.32
C VAL A 40 -4.19 3.43 6.82
N ILE A 41 -5.02 4.41 6.52
CA ILE A 41 -4.89 5.81 6.94
C ILE A 41 -6.07 6.12 7.85
N VAL A 42 -5.82 6.20 9.16
CA VAL A 42 -6.85 6.45 10.19
C VAL A 42 -6.79 7.86 10.79
N ASP A 43 -5.75 8.63 10.48
CA ASP A 43 -5.56 10.01 10.91
C ASP A 43 -4.85 10.82 9.81
N GLU A 44 -5.30 12.06 9.60
CA GLU A 44 -4.65 13.04 8.71
C GLU A 44 -3.19 13.28 9.12
N GLY A 45 -2.87 13.19 10.42
CA GLY A 45 -1.52 13.32 10.95
C GLY A 45 -0.51 12.28 10.41
N LEU A 46 -0.97 11.09 9.98
CA LEU A 46 -0.11 10.05 9.39
C LEU A 46 0.32 10.39 7.97
N ILE A 47 -0.47 11.20 7.25
CA ILE A 47 -0.15 11.68 5.91
C ILE A 47 1.10 12.57 5.94
N ASN A 48 1.30 13.28 7.05
CA ASN A 48 2.38 14.27 7.19
C ASN A 48 3.67 13.73 7.82
N ASN A 49 3.67 12.59 8.51
CA ASN A 49 4.73 12.32 9.49
C ASN A 49 5.73 11.20 9.18
N TRP A 50 5.44 10.19 8.34
CA TRP A 50 6.35 9.03 8.30
C TRP A 50 6.64 8.45 6.90
N ARG A 51 5.83 8.75 5.88
CA ARG A 51 6.06 8.33 4.48
C ARG A 51 5.90 9.47 3.48
N SER A 52 6.11 10.72 3.90
CA SER A 52 5.77 11.96 3.19
C SER A 52 6.55 12.20 1.87
N SER A 53 6.39 11.30 0.90
CA SER A 53 6.32 11.60 -0.51
C SER A 53 4.90 11.38 -1.08
N LEU A 54 3.92 10.98 -0.25
CA LEU A 54 2.50 11.07 -0.62
C LEU A 54 2.12 12.52 -0.98
N LEU A 55 2.70 13.47 -0.23
CA LEU A 55 2.61 14.90 -0.49
C LEU A 55 4.03 15.43 -0.74
N SER A 56 4.63 15.07 -1.87
CA SER A 56 5.60 15.99 -2.46
C SER A 56 4.84 17.30 -2.75
N PRO A 57 5.37 18.50 -2.49
CA PRO A 57 4.69 19.77 -2.78
C PRO A 57 4.26 19.93 -4.24
N GLN A 58 4.68 19.02 -5.12
CA GLN A 58 4.24 18.94 -6.53
C GLN A 58 2.90 18.21 -6.76
N ASN A 59 2.34 17.47 -5.79
CA ASN A 59 1.05 16.77 -5.95
C ASN A 59 0.04 17.19 -4.87
N PRO A 60 -0.81 18.21 -5.15
CA PRO A 60 -1.72 18.81 -4.20
C PRO A 60 -3.05 18.02 -4.14
N VAL A 61 -3.01 16.71 -3.93
CA VAL A 61 -4.26 15.98 -3.65
C VAL A 61 -4.75 16.48 -2.29
N LYS A 62 -5.84 17.26 -2.28
CA LYS A 62 -6.51 17.70 -1.04
C LYS A 62 -7.22 16.50 -0.42
N ILE A 63 -6.47 15.64 0.27
CA ILE A 63 -7.01 14.43 0.90
C ILE A 63 -8.11 14.78 1.92
N SER A 64 -8.08 15.99 2.50
CA SER A 64 -9.11 16.51 3.41
C SER A 64 -10.54 16.52 2.82
N THR A 65 -10.70 16.60 1.48
CA THR A 65 -12.04 16.51 0.86
C THR A 65 -12.48 15.07 0.59
N LEU A 66 -11.58 14.09 0.74
CA LEU A 66 -11.81 12.69 0.41
C LEU A 66 -12.14 11.82 1.63
N PHE A 67 -12.02 12.33 2.85
CA PHE A 67 -12.35 11.56 4.04
C PHE A 67 -13.86 11.29 4.13
N PRO A 68 -14.29 10.01 4.05
CA PRO A 68 -15.68 9.66 4.27
C PRO A 68 -16.06 9.89 5.74
N SER A 69 -17.36 9.93 6.03
CA SER A 69 -17.96 10.13 7.36
C SER A 69 -17.64 9.04 8.41
N GLY A 70 -16.60 8.23 8.18
CA GLY A 70 -16.09 7.16 9.04
C GLY A 70 -14.55 7.11 9.13
N GLY A 71 -13.84 8.17 8.75
CA GLY A 71 -12.45 8.46 9.18
C GLY A 71 -11.30 7.63 8.59
N VAL A 72 -11.58 6.51 7.92
CA VAL A 72 -10.53 5.62 7.39
C VAL A 72 -10.44 5.67 5.87
N LEU A 73 -9.23 5.87 5.35
CA LEU A 73 -8.86 5.70 3.95
C LEU A 73 -7.87 4.54 3.79
N TYR A 74 -7.82 3.96 2.60
CA TYR A 74 -6.88 2.90 2.27
C TYR A 74 -6.04 3.34 1.08
N CYS A 75 -4.73 3.15 1.16
CA CYS A 75 -3.84 3.41 0.05
C CYS A 75 -3.35 2.11 -0.54
N LEU A 76 -3.51 1.97 -1.86
CA LEU A 76 -2.87 0.94 -2.65
C LEU A 76 -1.53 1.50 -3.14
N GLU A 77 -0.44 0.79 -2.84
CA GLU A 77 0.91 1.15 -3.27
C GLU A 77 1.41 0.10 -4.26
N ILE A 78 1.70 0.50 -5.49
CA ILE A 78 2.09 -0.41 -6.57
C ILE A 78 3.31 0.12 -7.31
N ALA A 79 4.11 -0.78 -7.88
CA ALA A 79 5.23 -0.38 -8.71
C ALA A 79 5.33 -1.21 -9.98
N LYS A 80 5.77 -0.54 -11.05
CA LYS A 80 6.09 -1.15 -12.34
C LYS A 80 7.57 -0.96 -12.65
N ASN A 81 8.27 -2.07 -12.84
CA ASN A 81 9.64 -2.07 -13.31
C ASN A 81 9.64 -1.88 -14.81
N TYR A 82 10.53 -1.01 -15.30
CA TYR A 82 10.71 -0.75 -16.72
C TYR A 82 12.17 -0.39 -16.98
N HIS A 83 12.64 -0.67 -18.18
CA HIS A 83 13.94 -0.25 -18.67
C HIS A 83 13.81 1.03 -19.49
N GLU A 84 14.92 1.77 -19.64
CA GLU A 84 14.95 3.00 -20.46
C GLU A 84 14.48 2.75 -21.90
N SER A 85 14.78 1.57 -22.46
CA SER A 85 14.30 1.17 -23.79
C SER A 85 12.78 1.05 -23.91
N THR A 86 12.08 0.81 -22.80
CA THR A 86 10.61 0.68 -22.71
C THR A 86 9.94 1.92 -22.12
N ALA A 87 10.70 2.99 -21.86
CA ALA A 87 10.17 4.19 -21.20
C ALA A 87 9.08 4.91 -22.02
N GLN A 88 9.00 4.69 -23.33
CA GLN A 88 7.96 5.31 -24.18
C GLN A 88 6.60 4.62 -24.06
N THR A 89 6.54 3.34 -23.67
CA THR A 89 5.29 2.56 -23.58
C THR A 89 4.75 2.46 -22.16
N ILE A 90 5.58 2.77 -21.15
CA ILE A 90 5.25 2.59 -19.74
C ILE A 90 4.00 3.34 -19.29
N ASP A 91 3.77 4.55 -19.83
CA ASP A 91 2.60 5.36 -19.48
C ASP A 91 1.30 4.68 -19.94
N GLN A 92 1.29 4.15 -21.16
CA GLN A 92 0.12 3.47 -21.74
C GLN A 92 -0.16 2.15 -21.01
N GLU A 93 0.89 1.38 -20.68
CA GLU A 93 0.77 0.14 -19.93
C GLU A 93 0.19 0.39 -18.53
N VAL A 94 0.73 1.39 -17.82
CA VAL A 94 0.25 1.76 -16.48
C VAL A 94 -1.18 2.27 -16.53
N GLU A 95 -1.53 3.13 -17.48
CA GLU A 95 -2.90 3.64 -17.64
C GLU A 95 -3.89 2.49 -17.92
N PHE A 96 -3.50 1.53 -18.77
CA PHE A 96 -4.30 0.34 -19.06
C PHE A 96 -4.54 -0.51 -17.82
N LEU A 97 -3.52 -0.69 -16.97
CA LEU A 97 -3.65 -1.45 -15.73
C LEU A 97 -4.50 -0.70 -14.69
N LEU A 98 -4.29 0.61 -14.53
CA LEU A 98 -5.05 1.43 -13.60
C LEU A 98 -6.54 1.55 -13.96
N LYS A 99 -6.89 1.54 -15.25
CA LYS A 99 -8.29 1.57 -15.73
C LYS A 99 -9.14 0.39 -15.24
N LYS A 100 -8.52 -0.70 -14.80
CA LYS A 100 -9.20 -1.89 -14.27
C LYS A 100 -9.51 -1.79 -12.78
N LEU A 101 -9.06 -0.74 -12.11
CA LEU A 101 -9.16 -0.55 -10.67
C LEU A 101 -10.22 0.51 -10.32
N ASN A 102 -10.70 0.45 -9.08
CA ASN A 102 -11.85 1.20 -8.57
C ASN A 102 -11.43 2.26 -7.52
N PHE A 103 -10.20 2.77 -7.62
CA PHE A 103 -9.69 3.83 -6.75
C PHE A 103 -10.34 5.19 -7.05
N ILE A 104 -10.16 6.14 -6.15
CA ILE A 104 -10.61 7.53 -6.35
C ILE A 104 -9.75 8.18 -7.44
N SER A 105 -10.31 8.41 -8.63
CA SER A 105 -9.56 8.84 -9.83
C SER A 105 -8.67 10.07 -9.64
N THR A 106 -9.04 11.00 -8.75
CA THR A 106 -8.27 12.22 -8.44
C THR A 106 -7.12 12.01 -7.45
N SER A 107 -6.89 10.79 -6.98
CA SER A 107 -5.91 10.47 -5.93
C SER A 107 -4.60 9.86 -6.44
N VAL A 108 -4.41 9.79 -7.77
CA VAL A 108 -3.23 9.16 -8.36
C VAL A 108 -1.99 10.00 -8.09
N ILE A 109 -1.03 9.40 -7.38
CA ILE A 109 0.28 9.96 -7.13
C ILE A 109 1.29 9.04 -7.79
N THR A 110 2.08 9.59 -8.70
CA THR A 110 3.07 8.85 -9.49
C THR A 110 4.45 9.47 -9.29
N THR A 111 5.48 8.62 -9.14
CA THR A 111 6.87 9.05 -9.06
C THR A 111 7.76 8.02 -9.75
N ASP A 112 8.69 8.49 -10.58
CA ASP A 112 9.72 7.64 -11.17
C ASP A 112 10.99 7.70 -10.31
N LEU A 113 11.52 6.52 -9.96
CA LEU A 113 12.73 6.34 -9.16
C LEU A 113 13.65 5.32 -9.80
N LEU A 114 14.95 5.39 -9.49
CA LEU A 114 15.86 4.28 -9.76
C LEU A 114 15.41 3.04 -8.96
N TYR A 115 15.71 1.87 -9.51
CA TYR A 115 15.31 0.60 -8.86
C TYR A 115 15.89 0.47 -7.45
N VAL A 116 17.16 0.83 -7.26
CA VAL A 116 17.82 0.80 -5.95
C VAL A 116 17.19 1.81 -4.99
N ASP A 117 16.88 3.03 -5.45
CA ASP A 117 16.23 4.05 -4.62
C ASP A 117 14.82 3.62 -4.16
N PHE A 118 14.11 2.88 -5.01
CA PHE A 118 12.81 2.30 -4.63
C PHE A 118 13.00 1.24 -3.54
N LEU A 119 13.96 0.33 -3.69
CA LEU A 119 14.22 -0.70 -2.67
C LEU A 119 14.68 -0.11 -1.33
N ASP A 120 15.54 0.92 -1.37
CA ASP A 120 16.09 1.57 -0.18
C ASP A 120 15.21 2.70 0.38
N ARG A 121 13.94 2.79 -0.06
CA ARG A 121 13.02 3.88 0.32
C ARG A 121 12.79 4.03 1.82
N VAL A 122 12.94 2.94 2.59
CA VAL A 122 12.75 2.94 4.05
C VAL A 122 13.94 3.58 4.77
N HIS A 123 15.15 3.51 4.21
CA HIS A 123 16.33 4.13 4.84
C HIS A 123 16.21 5.66 4.94
N LYS A 124 15.54 6.30 3.97
CA LYS A 124 15.23 7.74 4.05
C LYS A 124 14.33 8.07 5.25
N ALA A 125 13.36 7.22 5.56
CA ALA A 125 12.48 7.38 6.73
C ALA A 125 13.23 7.11 8.04
N GLU A 126 14.11 6.10 8.06
CA GLU A 126 15.01 5.82 9.19
C GLU A 126 15.84 7.06 9.54
N LEU A 127 16.56 7.65 8.58
CA LEU A 127 17.42 8.82 8.82
C LEU A 127 16.62 10.02 9.37
N GLN A 128 15.41 10.24 8.85
CA GLN A 128 14.51 11.28 9.36
C GLN A 128 14.08 11.01 10.81
N LEU A 129 13.70 9.78 11.16
CA LEU A 129 13.30 9.42 12.52
C LEU A 129 14.50 9.48 13.48
N ARG A 130 15.69 9.05 13.04
CA ARG A 130 16.94 9.17 13.81
C ARG A 130 17.26 10.63 14.13
N SER A 131 17.11 11.54 13.15
CA SER A 131 17.33 12.97 13.36
C SER A 131 16.39 13.60 14.40
N LYS A 132 15.21 13.00 14.60
CA LYS A 132 14.20 13.40 15.59
C LYS A 132 14.34 12.66 16.93
N GLY A 133 15.28 11.73 17.06
CA GLY A 133 15.39 10.84 18.22
C GLY A 133 14.24 9.85 18.37
N LEU A 134 13.45 9.63 17.32
CA LEU A 134 12.27 8.75 17.31
C LEU A 134 12.56 7.35 16.75
N TRP A 135 13.82 7.05 16.44
CA TRP A 135 14.22 5.73 15.94
C TRP A 135 14.71 4.79 17.03
N GLU A 136 15.50 5.24 17.99
CA GLU A 136 16.01 4.38 19.08
C GLU A 136 15.02 4.34 20.25
N VAL A 137 13.76 4.02 19.95
CA VAL A 137 12.64 3.93 20.92
C VAL A 137 12.05 2.51 20.93
N PRO A 138 11.30 2.11 21.96
CA PRO A 138 10.58 0.84 21.93
C PRO A 138 9.57 0.79 20.77
N HIS A 139 9.62 -0.29 19.99
CA HIS A 139 8.74 -0.53 18.83
C HIS A 139 7.82 -1.73 19.10
N PRO A 140 6.63 -1.52 19.68
CA PRO A 140 5.68 -2.59 19.98
C PRO A 140 4.92 -3.03 18.71
N TRP A 141 5.63 -3.56 17.72
CA TRP A 141 5.06 -3.99 16.43
C TRP A 141 4.15 -5.21 16.58
N LEU A 142 3.15 -5.28 15.72
CA LEU A 142 2.18 -6.38 15.69
C LEU A 142 2.05 -6.92 14.27
N ASN A 143 2.52 -8.15 14.06
CA ASN A 143 2.55 -8.80 12.75
C ASN A 143 1.70 -10.09 12.77
N LEU A 144 0.65 -10.18 11.96
CA LEU A 144 -0.46 -11.15 12.11
C LEU A 144 -0.93 -11.79 10.81
N PHE A 145 -1.00 -13.12 10.72
CA PHE A 145 -1.61 -13.80 9.56
C PHE A 145 -3.16 -13.85 9.68
N ILE A 146 -3.89 -13.05 8.90
CA ILE A 146 -5.36 -12.99 8.79
C ILE A 146 -5.84 -13.67 7.48
N PRO A 147 -6.73 -14.67 7.54
CA PRO A 147 -7.35 -15.25 6.35
C PRO A 147 -8.19 -14.22 5.59
N SER A 148 -8.22 -14.28 4.25
CA SER A 148 -9.02 -13.37 3.41
C SER A 148 -10.50 -13.40 3.79
N SER A 149 -11.04 -14.57 4.16
CA SER A 149 -12.41 -14.73 4.63
C SER A 149 -12.76 -13.93 5.89
N LYS A 150 -11.76 -13.46 6.64
CA LYS A 150 -11.91 -12.72 7.90
C LYS A 150 -11.38 -11.30 7.86
N ILE A 151 -10.78 -10.86 6.75
CA ILE A 151 -10.16 -9.54 6.67
C ILE A 151 -11.18 -8.40 6.76
N ALA A 152 -12.41 -8.60 6.25
CA ALA A 152 -13.50 -7.63 6.37
C ALA A 152 -14.04 -7.51 7.80
N GLU A 153 -14.06 -8.61 8.57
CA GLU A 153 -14.40 -8.57 10.00
C GLU A 153 -13.28 -7.86 10.79
N PHE A 154 -12.02 -8.13 10.43
CA PHE A 154 -10.85 -7.48 11.02
C PHE A 154 -10.85 -5.96 10.78
N ASP A 155 -11.16 -5.50 9.56
CA ASP A 155 -11.29 -4.06 9.27
C ASP A 155 -12.32 -3.38 10.17
N LYS A 156 -13.50 -3.98 10.30
CA LYS A 156 -14.58 -3.45 11.16
C LYS A 156 -14.18 -3.41 12.63
N GLY A 157 -13.54 -4.46 13.14
CA GLY A 157 -13.19 -4.57 14.55
C GLY A 157 -11.94 -3.77 14.95
N VAL A 158 -10.92 -3.75 14.09
CA VAL A 158 -9.60 -3.22 14.40
C VAL A 158 -9.40 -1.85 13.79
N PHE A 159 -9.44 -1.72 12.46
CA PHE A 159 -9.13 -0.46 11.78
C PHE A 159 -10.19 0.61 12.05
N LYS A 160 -11.47 0.26 11.98
CA LYS A 160 -12.60 1.15 12.25
C LYS A 160 -13.05 1.14 13.72
N GLY A 161 -12.53 0.22 14.53
CA GLY A 161 -12.92 0.02 15.92
C GLY A 161 -11.80 0.38 16.89
N ILE A 162 -10.96 -0.60 17.22
CA ILE A 162 -9.93 -0.50 18.27
C ILE A 162 -8.93 0.64 18.03
N LEU A 163 -8.45 0.81 16.79
CA LEU A 163 -7.39 1.78 16.50
C LEU A 163 -7.91 3.22 16.55
N GLY A 164 -9.17 3.47 16.14
CA GLY A 164 -9.73 4.82 16.04
C GLY A 164 -8.75 5.79 15.36
N ASN A 165 -8.55 6.97 15.95
CA ASN A 165 -7.58 7.97 15.46
C ASN A 165 -6.23 7.91 16.23
N LYS A 166 -5.91 6.80 16.90
CA LYS A 166 -4.78 6.72 17.84
C LYS A 166 -3.73 5.74 17.35
N THR A 167 -2.91 6.17 16.40
CA THR A 167 -1.78 5.36 15.91
C THR A 167 -0.56 6.22 15.65
N SER A 168 0.60 5.76 16.11
CA SER A 168 1.88 6.48 15.98
C SER A 168 2.72 6.01 14.79
N GLY A 169 2.21 5.09 13.97
CA GLY A 169 2.98 4.45 12.90
C GLY A 169 2.10 3.85 11.79
N PRO A 170 2.74 3.27 10.75
CA PRO A 170 2.05 2.53 9.70
C PRO A 170 1.06 1.51 10.19
N ILE A 171 0.07 1.23 9.34
CA ILE A 171 -0.64 -0.05 9.36
C ILE A 171 -0.52 -0.61 7.94
N LEU A 172 0.27 -1.66 7.72
CA LEU A 172 0.38 -2.29 6.40
C LEU A 172 -0.66 -3.40 6.25
N ILE A 173 -1.26 -3.45 5.07
CA ILE A 173 -2.20 -4.49 4.70
C ILE A 173 -2.06 -4.80 3.21
N TYR A 174 -1.79 -6.07 2.92
CA TYR A 174 -1.68 -6.58 1.56
C TYR A 174 -1.99 -8.07 1.52
N PRO A 175 -2.68 -8.57 0.49
CA PRO A 175 -2.96 -9.98 0.33
C PRO A 175 -1.72 -10.68 -0.21
N MET A 176 -1.68 -12.00 -0.02
CA MET A 176 -0.61 -12.84 -0.53
C MET A 176 -1.17 -14.18 -1.02
N ASN A 177 -0.43 -14.82 -1.93
CA ASN A 177 -0.85 -16.05 -2.59
C ASN A 177 -0.28 -17.29 -1.89
N LYS A 178 -1.15 -18.18 -1.40
CA LYS A 178 -0.74 -19.30 -0.53
C LYS A 178 0.17 -20.29 -1.26
N ASN A 179 -0.08 -20.47 -2.54
CA ASN A 179 0.69 -21.35 -3.41
C ASN A 179 2.15 -20.91 -3.62
N LYS A 180 2.53 -19.69 -3.22
CA LYS A 180 3.93 -19.21 -3.23
C LYS A 180 4.72 -19.62 -1.99
N TYR A 181 4.06 -20.20 -1.00
CA TYR A 181 4.68 -20.60 0.26
C TYR A 181 4.79 -22.12 0.29
N ILE A 182 6.01 -22.60 0.48
CA ILE A 182 6.25 -23.99 0.87
C ILE A 182 5.88 -24.06 2.34
N CYS A 183 4.74 -24.67 2.65
CA CYS A 183 4.39 -25.03 4.01
C CYS A 183 4.67 -26.54 4.16
N PRO A 184 5.81 -26.95 4.77
CA PRO A 184 6.15 -28.36 4.87
C PRO A 184 5.20 -29.15 5.77
N PHE A 185 4.31 -28.45 6.52
CA PHE A 185 3.53 -29.07 7.59
C PHE A 185 2.01 -28.80 7.60
N TYR A 186 1.43 -27.92 6.76
CA TYR A 186 -0.03 -27.67 6.84
C TYR A 186 -0.72 -27.36 5.50
N THR A 187 -1.61 -28.26 5.11
CA THR A 187 -2.75 -28.04 4.23
C THR A 187 -3.80 -27.19 4.97
N ASN A 188 -3.89 -25.88 4.66
CA ASN A 188 -5.04 -24.93 4.85
C ASN A 188 -4.64 -23.66 5.66
N HIS A 189 -4.26 -22.58 4.96
CA HIS A 189 -4.94 -21.27 4.84
C HIS A 189 -4.66 -20.26 5.98
N SER A 190 -3.76 -19.28 5.78
CA SER A 190 -3.62 -18.01 6.56
C SER A 190 -2.62 -17.03 5.90
N PHE A 191 -2.81 -15.67 5.96
CA PHE A 191 -1.89 -14.64 5.41
C PHE A 191 -1.58 -13.37 6.24
N HIS A 192 -0.29 -12.96 6.36
CA HIS A 192 0.31 -11.94 7.24
C HIS A 192 -0.12 -10.50 6.92
N ALA A 193 -0.23 -9.68 7.97
CA ALA A 193 -0.37 -8.24 8.03
C ALA A 193 0.74 -7.74 8.94
N HIS A 194 1.44 -6.68 8.54
CA HIS A 194 2.51 -6.06 9.32
C HIS A 194 2.03 -4.70 9.82
N ALA A 195 2.18 -4.40 11.12
CA ALA A 195 2.01 -3.06 11.68
C ALA A 195 3.25 -2.69 12.50
#